data_AF-B5AID5-F1
#
_entry.id   AF-B5AID5-F1
#
_cell.length_a   1.000
_cell.length_b   1.000
_cell.length_c   1.000
_cell.angle_alpha   90.00
_cell.angle_beta   90.00
_cell.angle_gamma   90.00
#
_symmetry.space_group_name_H-M   'P 1'
#
loop_
_entity.id
_entity.type
_entity.pdbx_description
1 polymer ?
#
loop_
_entity_poly.entity_id
_entity_poly.type
_entity_poly.pdbx_seq_one_letter_code
_entity_poly.pdbx_strand_id
1 'polypeptide(L)' 'MGSLGAIARHPDDVYPLLKLKMAARHAEKQIPEEPHWAFCYTMLLKVSRSFALVIQQLDPQLRNAVCIFYLVLRALDTV' A
#
# COMPACT_ATOMS: atom_id res chain seq x y z
N MET A 1 19.29 -3.08 9.60
CA MET A 1 19.44 -4.23 10.52
C MET A 1 18.46 -4.11 11.70
N GLY A 2 17.14 -4.29 11.50
CA GLY A 2 16.18 -3.97 12.58
C GLY A 2 14.82 -4.68 12.60
N SER A 3 14.52 -5.61 11.69
CA SER A 3 13.19 -6.24 11.66
C SER A 3 13.13 -7.54 12.48
N LEU A 4 14.17 -8.38 12.40
CA LEU A 4 14.17 -9.71 13.05
C LEU A 4 14.32 -9.64 14.58
N GLY A 5 15.12 -8.69 15.10
CA GLY A 5 15.31 -8.51 16.54
C GLY A 5 14.11 -7.89 17.26
N ALA A 6 13.29 -7.10 16.56
CA ALA A 6 12.04 -6.54 17.10
C ALA A 6 10.95 -7.62 17.17
N ILE A 7 10.84 -8.46 16.13
CA ILE A 7 9.93 -9.60 16.07
C ILE A 7 10.19 -10.60 17.21
N ALA A 8 11.45 -10.84 17.56
CA ALA A 8 11.80 -11.73 18.67
C ALA A 8 11.43 -11.17 20.06
N ARG A 9 11.29 -9.85 20.20
CA ARG A 9 10.91 -9.18 21.46
C ARG A 9 9.40 -9.01 21.62
N HIS A 10 8.66 -9.01 20.51
CA HIS A 10 7.21 -8.88 20.46
C HIS A 10 6.61 -9.98 19.57
N PRO A 11 6.57 -11.23 20.04
CA PRO A 11 6.02 -12.34 19.28
C PRO A 11 4.53 -12.14 18.92
N ASP A 12 3.80 -11.36 19.72
CA ASP A 12 2.40 -11.01 19.46
C ASP A 12 2.21 -10.16 18.19
N ASP A 13 3.24 -9.42 17.74
CA ASP A 13 3.18 -8.59 16.53
C ASP A 13 3.32 -9.41 15.25
N VAL A 14 3.78 -10.66 15.34
CA VAL A 14 3.98 -11.53 14.17
C VAL A 14 2.68 -11.79 13.43
N TYR A 15 1.60 -12.09 14.17
CA TYR A 15 0.31 -12.40 13.58
C TYR A 15 -0.32 -11.19 12.86
N PRO A 16 -0.40 -9.98 13.46
CA PRO A 16 -0.82 -8.76 12.77
C PRO A 16 0.01 -8.44 11.52
N LEU A 17 1.34 -8.61 11.58
CA LEU A 17 2.23 -8.36 10.45
C LEU A 17 1.99 -9.35 9.30
N LEU A 18 1.77 -10.63 9.62
CA LEU A 18 1.40 -11.65 8.64
C LEU A 18 0.04 -11.35 8.00
N LYS A 19 -0.96 -11.00 8.80
CA LYS A 19 -2.30 -10.62 8.32
C LYS A 19 -2.23 -9.41 7.39
N LEU A 20 -1.46 -8.39 7.77
CA LEU A 20 -1.24 -7.19 6.95
C LEU A 20 -0.61 -7.55 5.59
N LYS A 21 0.43 -8.40 5.62
CA LYS A 21 1.12 -8.83 4.40
C LYS A 21 0.23 -9.66 3.48
N MET A 22 -0.64 -10.50 4.03
CA MET A 22 -1.64 -11.25 3.24
C MET A 22 -2.69 -10.32 2.63
N ALA A 23 -3.22 -9.36 3.40
CA ALA A 23 -4.16 -8.37 2.91
C ALA A 23 -3.58 -7.53 1.75
N ALA A 24 -2.33 -7.08 1.89
CA ALA A 24 -1.64 -6.35 0.83
C ALA A 24 -1.49 -7.19 -0.46
N ARG A 25 -1.07 -8.45 -0.35
CA ARG A 25 -0.98 -9.36 -1.50
C ARG A 25 -2.34 -9.64 -2.15
N HIS A 26 -3.41 -9.74 -1.37
CA HIS A 26 -4.75 -9.94 -1.90
C HIS A 26 -5.22 -8.69 -2.66
N ALA A 27 -4.95 -7.50 -2.12
CA ALA A 27 -5.25 -6.23 -2.75
C ALA A 27 -4.48 -6.05 -4.08
N GLU A 28 -3.20 -6.42 -4.13
CA GLU A 28 -2.39 -6.38 -5.36
C GLU A 28 -2.99 -7.22 -6.50
N LYS A 29 -3.59 -8.37 -6.18
CA LYS A 29 -4.26 -9.23 -7.19
C LYS A 29 -5.56 -8.65 -7.74
N GLN A 30 -6.15 -7.67 -7.04
CA GLN A 30 -7.39 -7.01 -7.47
C GLN A 30 -7.12 -5.75 -8.30
N ILE A 31 -5.84 -5.40 -8.54
CA ILE A 31 -5.48 -4.26 -9.37
C ILE A 31 -5.85 -4.60 -10.83
N PRO A 32 -6.57 -3.72 -11.55
CA PRO A 32 -6.89 -3.96 -12.96
C PRO A 32 -5.61 -4.07 -13.81
N GLU A 33 -5.62 -4.93 -14.83
CA GLU A 33 -4.45 -5.21 -15.68
C GLU A 33 -4.03 -4.04 -16.58
N GLU A 34 -4.80 -2.96 -16.61
CA GLU A 34 -4.54 -1.84 -17.51
C GLU A 34 -3.23 -1.12 -17.13
N PRO A 35 -2.38 -0.74 -18.10
CA PRO A 35 -1.03 -0.28 -17.84
C PRO A 35 -0.96 1.03 -17.02
N HIS A 36 -2.01 1.85 -17.09
CA HIS A 36 -2.09 3.09 -16.33
C HIS A 36 -2.28 2.83 -14.82
N TRP A 37 -3.05 1.81 -14.43
CA TRP A 37 -3.19 1.43 -13.02
C TRP A 37 -1.87 0.90 -12.45
N ALA A 38 -1.17 0.05 -13.21
CA ALA A 38 0.15 -0.43 -12.81
C ALA A 38 1.11 0.74 -12.53
N PHE A 39 1.10 1.77 -13.38
CA PHE A 39 1.87 2.99 -13.14
C PHE A 39 1.42 3.72 -11.86
N CYS A 40 0.12 3.99 -11.69
CA CYS A 40 -0.41 4.69 -10.54
C CYS A 40 -0.08 3.98 -9.22
N TYR A 41 -0.31 2.67 -9.12
CA TYR A 41 0.00 1.91 -7.91
C TYR A 41 1.52 1.80 -7.65
N THR A 42 2.32 1.71 -8.71
CA THR A 42 3.79 1.76 -8.58
C THR A 42 4.26 3.11 -8.04
N MET A 43 3.71 4.22 -8.57
CA MET A 43 4.02 5.56 -8.08
C MET A 43 3.56 5.75 -6.64
N LEU A 44 2.36 5.28 -6.30
CA LEU A 44 1.82 5.36 -4.95
C LEU A 44 2.76 4.70 -3.92
N LEU A 45 3.24 3.49 -4.21
CA LEU A 45 4.22 2.79 -3.37
C LEU A 45 5.56 3.53 -3.26
N LYS A 46 6.03 4.15 -4.35
CA LYS A 46 7.28 4.91 -4.38
C LYS A 46 7.22 6.19 -3.55
N VAL A 47 6.16 6.98 -3.72
CA VAL A 47 6.04 8.30 -3.06
C VAL A 47 5.45 8.19 -1.65
N SER A 48 4.78 7.08 -1.31
CA SER A 48 4.13 6.92 0.00
C SER A 48 4.00 5.48 0.47
N ARG A 49 5.12 4.90 0.90
CA ARG A 49 5.20 3.50 1.36
C ARG A 49 4.15 3.12 2.42
N SER A 50 3.99 3.93 3.47
CA SER A 50 3.07 3.62 4.56
C SER A 50 1.60 3.82 4.15
N PHE A 51 1.31 4.91 3.43
CA PHE A 51 -0.07 5.23 3.05
C PHE A 51 -0.58 4.32 1.93
N ALA A 52 0.30 3.86 1.03
CA ALA A 52 -0.03 2.88 0.01
C ALA A 52 -0.63 1.61 0.61
N LEU A 53 -0.10 1.13 1.75
CA LEU A 53 -0.65 -0.03 2.45
C LEU A 53 -2.06 0.22 3.00
N VAL A 54 -2.35 1.44 3.47
CA VAL A 54 -3.69 1.82 3.97
C VAL A 54 -4.67 1.90 2.81
N ILE A 55 -4.27 2.51 1.69
CA ILE A 55 -5.10 2.60 0.48
C ILE A 55 -5.44 1.19 -0.04
N GLN A 56 -4.47 0.27 -0.08
CA GLN A 56 -4.69 -1.10 -0.51
C GLN A 56 -5.73 -1.87 0.33
N GLN A 57 -6.02 -1.46 1.56
CA GLN A 57 -7.06 -2.07 2.41
C GLN A 57 -8.48 -1.61 2.05
N LEU A 58 -8.63 -0.57 1.23
CA LEU A 58 -9.94 -0.08 0.79
C LEU A 58 -10.56 -1.00 -0.26
N ASP A 59 -11.88 -0.95 -0.38
CA ASP A 59 -12.62 -1.64 -1.45
C ASP A 59 -12.14 -1.18 -2.84
N PRO A 60 -12.14 -2.07 -3.86
CA PRO A 60 -11.52 -1.79 -5.16
C PRO A 60 -11.94 -0.48 -5.81
N GLN A 61 -13.24 -0.13 -5.75
CA GLN A 61 -13.76 1.09 -6.36
C GLN A 61 -13.25 2.36 -5.65
N LEU A 62 -13.25 2.35 -4.32
CA LEU A 62 -12.76 3.48 -3.52
C LEU A 62 -11.24 3.59 -3.59
N ARG A 63 -10.54 2.45 -3.60
CA ARG A 63 -9.07 2.37 -3.69
C ARG A 63 -8.52 3.10 -4.90
N ASN A 64 -9.08 2.84 -6.08
CA ASN A 64 -8.68 3.48 -7.33
C ASN A 64 -8.88 5.00 -7.26
N ALA A 65 -10.05 5.46 -6.79
CA ALA A 65 -10.35 6.88 -6.66
C ALA A 65 -9.38 7.59 -5.68
N VAL A 66 -9.14 6.99 -4.51
CA VAL A 66 -8.23 7.54 -3.49
C VAL A 66 -6.77 7.53 -3.98
N CYS A 67 -6.34 6.50 -4.72
CA CYS A 67 -5.01 6.44 -5.32
C CYS A 67 -4.77 7.64 -6.25
N ILE A 68 -5.69 7.93 -7.16
CA ILE A 68 -5.56 9.05 -8.08
C ILE A 68 -5.62 10.39 -7.33
N PHE A 69 -6.61 10.57 -6.45
CA PHE A 69 -6.73 11.78 -5.63
C PHE A 69 -5.43 12.10 -4.87
N TYR A 70 -4.86 11.08 -4.24
CA TYR A 70 -3.60 11.22 -3.51
C TYR A 70 -2.43 11.59 -4.42
N LEU A 71 -2.29 10.95 -5.58
CA LEU A 71 -1.20 11.23 -6.52
C LEU A 71 -1.29 12.65 -7.08
N VAL A 72 -2.50 13.15 -7.35
CA VAL A 72 -2.74 14.53 -7.81
C VAL A 72 -2.35 15.54 -6.73
N LEU A 73 -2.81 15.35 -5.49
CA LEU A 73 -2.42 16.22 -4.37
C LEU A 73 -0.91 16.16 -4.12
N ARG A 74 -0.30 14.98 -4.19
CA ARG A 74 1.14 14.83 -4.04
C ARG A 74 1.91 15.54 -5.16
N ALA A 75 1.42 15.51 -6.39
CA ALA A 75 2.05 16.25 -7.49
C ALA A 75 1.94 17.77 -7.25
N LEU A 76 0.78 18.24 -6.75
CA LEU A 76 0.61 19.64 -6.37
C LEU A 76 1.59 20.06 -5.26
N ASP A 77 1.81 19.23 -4.24
CA ASP A 77 2.77 19.48 -3.16
C ASP A 77 4.23 19.59 -3.63
N THR A 78 4.55 19.14 -4.86
CA THR A 78 5.92 19.20 -5.39
C THR A 78 6.28 20.49 -6.12
N VAL A 79 5.31 21.32 -6.48
CA VAL A 79 5.49 22.60 -7.18
C VAL A 79 5.52 23.74 -6.17
#